data_AF-A0A7K3M8M2-F1
#
_entry.id   AF-A0A7K3M8M2-F1
#
_cell.length_a   1.000
_cell.length_b   1.000
_cell.length_c   1.000
_cell.angle_alpha   90.00
_cell.angle_beta   90.00
_cell.angle_gamma   90.00
#
_symmetry.space_group_name_H-M   'P 1'
#
loop_
_entity.id
_entity.type
_entity.pdbx_description
1 polymer ?
#
loop_
_entity_poly.entity_id
_entity_poly.type
_entity_poly.pdbx_seq_one_letter_code
_entity_poly.pdbx_strand_id
1 'polypeptide(L)'
;MGLIDRVKELFSRDEGVDTPPVIPLDTDARRAQLDELEDALRTLARAMAEVESRMTNPGWRGRVEDLRFAANEASRLAHEGFDRAALHDLAAEVRPLYGRGDVPAEYQPFTAEHERVLSATAALRADLASERDLPPDE
;
A
#
# COMPACT_ATOMS: atom_id res chain seq x y z
N MET A 1 29.05 27.85 37.39
CA MET A 1 27.81 27.27 36.82
C MET A 1 28.23 26.48 35.60
N GLY A 2 28.21 25.16 35.74
CA GLY A 2 28.83 24.25 34.77
C GLY A 2 27.90 23.92 33.61
N LEU A 3 28.47 23.43 32.51
CA LEU A 3 27.74 22.89 31.36
C LEU A 3 26.65 21.88 31.76
N ILE A 4 26.87 21.15 32.86
CA ILE A 4 25.90 20.17 33.39
C ILE A 4 24.65 20.83 34.01
N ASP A 5 24.77 22.04 34.58
CA ASP A 5 23.59 22.79 35.05
C ASP A 5 22.74 23.26 33.88
N ARG A 6 23.38 23.69 32.77
CA ARG A 6 22.68 24.12 31.55
C ARG A 6 22.00 22.96 30.81
N VAL A 7 22.60 21.76 30.85
CA VAL A 7 21.96 20.54 30.32
C VAL A 7 20.78 20.12 31.19
N LYS A 8 20.89 20.18 32.53
CA LYS A 8 19.74 19.92 33.40
C LYS A 8 18.61 20.92 33.22
N GLU A 9 18.91 22.20 32.99
CA GLU A 9 17.90 23.23 32.72
C GLU A 9 17.18 23.02 31.38
N LEU A 10 17.88 22.47 30.37
CA LEU A 10 17.29 22.07 29.08
C LEU A 10 16.39 20.84 29.20
N PHE A 11 16.75 19.87 30.05
CA PHE A 11 15.93 18.67 30.30
C PHE A 11 14.80 18.88 31.31
N SER A 12 14.84 19.95 32.12
CA SER A 12 13.79 20.28 33.09
C SER A 12 12.77 21.31 32.59
N ARG A 13 12.89 21.82 31.36
CA ARG A 13 11.96 22.81 30.80
C ARG A 13 10.85 22.22 29.94
N ASP A 14 10.80 20.90 29.75
CA ASP A 14 9.81 20.28 28.88
C ASP A 14 9.08 19.13 29.58
N GLU A 15 8.22 19.48 30.54
CA GLU A 15 7.00 18.70 30.81
C GLU A 15 5.99 18.89 29.67
N GLY A 16 6.42 18.60 28.44
CA GLY A 16 5.70 18.85 27.21
C GLY A 16 6.02 17.75 26.21
N VAL A 17 5.68 16.51 26.56
CA VAL A 17 5.74 15.27 25.76
C VAL A 17 6.23 15.52 24.32
N ASP A 18 7.53 15.31 24.12
CA ASP A 18 8.26 15.30 22.84
C ASP A 18 7.66 14.20 21.92
N THR A 19 6.45 14.47 21.45
CA THR A 19 5.69 13.60 20.56
C THR A 19 6.19 13.95 19.17
N PRO A 20 6.80 13.01 18.42
CA PRO A 20 7.20 13.28 17.05
C PRO A 20 5.99 13.83 16.29
N PRO A 21 6.16 14.87 15.46
CA PRO A 21 5.04 15.46 14.74
C PRO A 21 4.35 14.38 13.92
N VAL A 22 3.04 14.21 14.16
CA VAL A 22 2.20 13.30 13.37
C VAL A 22 2.09 13.89 11.98
N ILE A 23 2.90 13.42 11.03
CA ILE A 23 2.80 13.86 9.64
C ILE A 23 1.47 13.34 9.08
N PRO A 24 0.54 14.24 8.71
CA PRO A 24 -0.77 13.83 8.23
C PRO A 24 -0.64 13.07 6.91
N LEU A 25 -1.46 12.03 6.77
CA LEU A 25 -1.55 11.23 5.56
C LEU A 25 -2.24 12.06 4.46
N ASP A 26 -1.70 12.04 3.24
CA ASP A 26 -2.34 12.70 2.09
C ASP A 26 -3.53 11.86 1.61
N THR A 27 -4.67 12.01 2.27
CA THR A 27 -5.83 11.13 2.09
C THR A 27 -6.38 11.15 0.66
N ASP A 28 -6.33 12.30 -0.03
CA ASP A 28 -6.80 12.39 -1.41
C ASP A 28 -5.86 11.67 -2.37
N ALA A 29 -4.55 11.86 -2.22
CA ALA A 29 -3.57 11.11 -3.02
C ALA A 29 -3.63 9.61 -2.75
N ARG A 30 -3.77 9.21 -1.48
CA ARG A 30 -3.89 7.80 -1.09
C ARG A 30 -5.19 7.16 -1.58
N ARG A 31 -6.31 7.89 -1.61
CA ARG A 31 -7.56 7.41 -2.23
C ARG A 31 -7.37 7.12 -3.72
N ALA A 32 -6.75 8.04 -4.46
CA ALA A 32 -6.46 7.82 -5.87
C ALA A 32 -5.55 6.60 -6.10
N GLN A 33 -4.58 6.35 -5.20
CA GLN A 33 -3.76 5.15 -5.25
C GLN A 33 -4.53 3.86 -4.95
N LEU A 34 -5.49 3.90 -4.00
CA LEU A 34 -6.38 2.77 -3.72
C LEU A 34 -7.32 2.47 -4.88
N ASP A 35 -7.88 3.49 -5.52
CA ASP A 35 -8.73 3.35 -6.71
C ASP A 35 -7.95 2.70 -7.87
N GLU A 36 -6.69 3.13 -8.09
CA GLU A 36 -5.81 2.53 -9.09
C GLU A 36 -5.47 1.07 -8.76
N LEU A 37 -5.19 0.75 -7.49
CA LEU A 37 -4.95 -0.63 -7.06
C LEU A 37 -6.21 -1.49 -7.27
N GLU A 38 -7.39 -0.99 -6.89
CA GLU A 38 -8.66 -1.67 -7.11
C GLU A 38 -8.85 -2.01 -8.59
N ASP A 39 -8.72 -1.02 -9.48
CA ASP A 39 -8.91 -1.21 -10.92
C ASP A 39 -7.89 -2.20 -11.51
N ALA A 40 -6.62 -2.11 -11.12
CA ALA A 40 -5.58 -3.03 -11.54
C ALA A 40 -5.88 -4.48 -11.12
N LEU A 41 -6.29 -4.69 -9.86
CA LEU A 41 -6.64 -6.01 -9.33
C LEU A 41 -7.90 -6.58 -10.00
N ARG A 42 -8.94 -5.76 -10.20
CA ARG A 42 -10.17 -6.19 -10.91
C ARG A 42 -9.86 -6.57 -12.36
N THR A 43 -9.03 -5.78 -13.04
CA THR A 43 -8.60 -6.04 -14.41
C THR A 43 -7.86 -7.37 -14.51
N LEU A 44 -6.86 -7.60 -13.65
CA LEU A 44 -6.11 -8.85 -13.62
C LEU A 44 -7.00 -10.05 -13.30
N ALA A 45 -7.84 -9.94 -12.27
CA ALA A 45 -8.75 -11.01 -11.88
C ALA A 45 -9.75 -11.36 -13.00
N ARG A 46 -10.24 -10.36 -13.74
CA ARG A 46 -11.10 -10.55 -14.90
C ARG A 46 -10.36 -11.28 -16.02
N ALA A 47 -9.18 -10.80 -16.41
CA ALA A 47 -8.38 -11.41 -17.47
C ALA A 47 -8.07 -12.90 -17.15
N MET A 48 -7.72 -13.20 -15.90
CA MET A 48 -7.51 -14.59 -15.47
C MET A 48 -8.79 -15.43 -15.47
N ALA A 49 -9.93 -14.84 -15.11
CA ALA A 49 -11.21 -15.55 -15.08
C ALA A 49 -11.75 -15.86 -16.49
N GLU A 50 -11.38 -15.09 -17.50
CA GLU A 50 -11.77 -15.31 -18.91
C GLU A 50 -11.17 -16.62 -19.49
N VAL A 51 -10.14 -17.18 -18.85
CA VAL A 51 -9.63 -18.53 -19.18
C VAL A 51 -10.49 -19.60 -18.50
N GLU A 52 -11.71 -19.79 -19.00
CA GLU A 52 -12.73 -20.67 -18.40
C GLU A 52 -12.23 -22.10 -18.13
N SER A 53 -11.41 -22.65 -19.03
CA SER A 53 -10.84 -23.99 -18.89
C SER A 53 -10.01 -24.13 -17.60
N ARG A 54 -9.34 -23.07 -17.16
CA ARG A 54 -8.55 -23.05 -15.92
C ARG A 54 -9.37 -22.77 -14.68
N MET A 55 -10.56 -22.20 -14.80
CA MET A 55 -11.46 -21.98 -13.66
C MET A 55 -11.95 -23.29 -13.02
N THR A 56 -11.74 -24.44 -13.68
CA THR A 56 -11.95 -25.78 -13.08
C THR A 56 -10.85 -26.16 -12.08
N ASN A 57 -9.65 -25.60 -12.22
CA ASN A 57 -8.53 -25.82 -11.31
C ASN A 57 -8.73 -25.01 -10.01
N PRO A 58 -8.80 -25.66 -8.83
CA PRO A 58 -9.02 -24.96 -7.57
C PRO A 58 -7.94 -23.94 -7.22
N GLY A 59 -6.68 -24.19 -7.59
CA GLY A 59 -5.58 -23.25 -7.37
C GLY A 59 -5.69 -21.99 -8.22
N TRP A 60 -6.06 -22.13 -9.50
CA TRP A 60 -6.31 -20.98 -10.37
C TRP A 60 -7.50 -20.15 -9.87
N ARG A 61 -8.60 -20.83 -9.52
CA ARG A 61 -9.79 -20.17 -8.96
C ARG A 61 -9.46 -19.42 -7.68
N GLY A 62 -8.71 -20.04 -6.77
CA GLY A 62 -8.25 -19.40 -5.53
C GLY A 62 -7.43 -18.13 -5.79
N ARG A 63 -6.49 -18.17 -6.75
CA ARG A 63 -5.73 -16.97 -7.15
C ARG A 63 -6.64 -15.83 -7.64
N VAL A 64 -7.65 -16.14 -8.45
CA VAL A 64 -8.62 -15.14 -8.93
C VAL A 64 -9.46 -14.58 -7.78
N GLU A 65 -9.87 -15.42 -6.83
CA GLU A 65 -10.62 -15.02 -5.65
C GLU A 65 -9.79 -14.14 -4.72
N ASP A 66 -8.51 -14.46 -4.50
CA ASP A 66 -7.57 -13.65 -3.71
C ASP A 66 -7.44 -12.23 -4.30
N LEU A 67 -7.30 -12.12 -5.64
CA LEU A 67 -7.23 -10.82 -6.31
C LEU A 67 -8.52 -10.01 -6.14
N ARG A 68 -9.69 -10.66 -6.24
CA ARG A 68 -10.99 -10.01 -6.02
C ARG A 68 -11.17 -9.56 -4.58
N PHE A 69 -10.70 -10.36 -3.62
CA PHE A 69 -10.74 -10.01 -2.21
C PHE A 69 -9.92 -8.75 -1.95
N ALA A 70 -8.66 -8.71 -2.40
CA ALA A 70 -7.80 -7.53 -2.27
C ALA A 70 -8.40 -6.29 -2.98
N ALA A 71 -9.04 -6.45 -4.13
CA ALA A 71 -9.70 -5.35 -4.82
C ALA A 71 -10.87 -4.76 -4.00
N ASN A 72 -11.66 -5.63 -3.38
CA ASN A 72 -12.77 -5.19 -2.53
C ASN A 72 -12.26 -4.50 -1.27
N GLU A 73 -11.15 -4.96 -0.70
CA GLU A 73 -10.53 -4.31 0.45
C GLU A 73 -9.96 -2.93 0.10
N ALA A 74 -9.30 -2.79 -1.06
CA ALA A 74 -8.86 -1.49 -1.57
C ALA A 74 -10.05 -0.51 -1.71
N SER A 75 -11.15 -0.97 -2.31
CA SER A 75 -12.39 -0.21 -2.44
C SER A 75 -12.96 0.21 -1.09
N ARG A 76 -13.03 -0.74 -0.14
CA ARG A 76 -13.55 -0.51 1.20
C ARG A 76 -12.76 0.58 1.91
N LEU A 77 -11.42 0.50 1.89
CA LEU A 77 -10.55 1.51 2.48
C LEU A 77 -10.79 2.89 1.84
N ALA A 78 -10.84 2.97 0.51
CA ALA A 78 -11.05 4.25 -0.19
C ALA A 78 -12.34 4.97 0.24
N HIS A 79 -13.42 4.21 0.47
CA HIS A 79 -14.73 4.72 0.84
C HIS A 79 -14.91 4.96 2.35
N GLU A 80 -14.46 4.03 3.20
CA GLU A 80 -14.69 4.06 4.65
C GLU A 80 -13.61 4.83 5.43
N GLY A 81 -12.45 5.06 4.80
CA GLY A 81 -11.28 5.68 5.41
C GLY A 81 -10.20 4.66 5.79
N PHE A 82 -8.99 5.18 5.97
CA PHE A 82 -7.79 4.37 6.23
C PHE A 82 -6.78 5.17 7.05
N ASP A 83 -5.90 4.44 7.73
CA ASP A 83 -4.65 4.96 8.27
C ASP A 83 -3.46 4.35 7.52
N ARG A 84 -2.25 4.78 7.86
CA ARG A 84 -1.02 4.28 7.23
C ARG A 84 -0.83 2.77 7.44
N ALA A 85 -1.23 2.23 8.59
CA ALA A 85 -1.08 0.81 8.88
C ALA A 85 -1.97 -0.03 7.95
N ALA A 86 -3.23 0.36 7.78
CA ALA A 86 -4.16 -0.28 6.86
C ALA A 86 -3.66 -0.32 5.40
N LEU A 87 -3.00 0.76 4.93
CA LEU A 87 -2.40 0.79 3.60
C LEU A 87 -1.24 -0.21 3.46
N HIS A 88 -0.39 -0.32 4.49
CA HIS A 88 0.71 -1.28 4.49
C HIS A 88 0.23 -2.73 4.59
N ASP A 89 -0.80 -2.98 5.41
CA ASP A 89 -1.42 -4.29 5.57
C ASP A 89 -2.03 -4.76 4.24
N LEU A 90 -2.86 -3.93 3.60
CA LEU A 90 -3.41 -4.22 2.27
C LEU A 90 -2.28 -4.48 1.26
N ALA A 91 -1.25 -3.64 1.25
CA ALA A 91 -0.13 -3.82 0.33
C ALA A 91 0.63 -5.15 0.60
N ALA A 92 0.69 -5.62 1.84
CA ALA A 92 1.30 -6.90 2.21
C ALA A 92 0.41 -8.12 1.86
N GLU A 93 -0.91 -7.94 1.88
CA GLU A 93 -1.89 -8.97 1.53
C GLU A 93 -1.97 -9.26 0.02
N VAL A 94 -1.68 -8.26 -0.83
CA VAL A 94 -1.62 -8.47 -2.29
C VAL A 94 -0.54 -9.50 -2.64
N ARG A 95 -0.97 -10.68 -3.10
CA ARG A 95 -0.08 -11.78 -3.52
C ARG A 95 0.21 -11.70 -5.01
N PRO A 96 1.48 -11.48 -5.42
CA PRO A 96 1.88 -11.54 -6.83
C PRO A 96 1.60 -12.92 -7.43
N LEU A 97 1.32 -12.96 -8.74
CA LEU A 97 1.13 -14.22 -9.45
C LEU A 97 2.43 -15.03 -9.54
N TYR A 98 3.55 -14.31 -9.67
CA TYR A 98 4.90 -14.84 -9.73
C TYR A 98 5.88 -13.84 -9.10
N GLY A 99 7.02 -14.34 -8.64
CA GLY A 99 8.09 -13.52 -8.06
C GLY A 99 9.01 -12.90 -9.13
N ARG A 100 10.12 -12.32 -8.69
CA ARG A 100 11.17 -11.83 -9.59
C ARG A 100 11.78 -13.00 -10.38
N GLY A 101 12.00 -12.81 -11.68
CA GLY A 101 12.62 -13.81 -12.56
C GLY A 101 11.77 -14.10 -13.78
N ASP A 102 11.96 -15.28 -14.36
CA ASP A 102 11.23 -15.70 -15.55
C ASP A 102 9.74 -15.87 -15.26
N VAL A 103 8.91 -15.28 -16.12
CA VAL A 103 7.45 -15.39 -16.02
C VAL A 103 7.04 -16.81 -16.43
N PRO A 104 6.35 -17.58 -15.57
CA PRO A 104 5.84 -18.89 -15.95
C PRO A 104 4.93 -18.80 -17.17
N ALA A 105 5.04 -19.76 -18.09
CA ALA A 105 4.33 -19.73 -19.38
C ALA A 105 2.81 -19.53 -19.23
N GLU A 106 2.23 -20.11 -18.18
CA GLU A 106 0.82 -19.98 -17.85
C GLU A 106 0.39 -18.55 -17.47
N TYR A 107 1.30 -17.69 -17.01
CA TYR A 107 1.03 -16.31 -16.62
C TYR A 107 1.50 -15.27 -17.64
N GLN A 108 2.28 -15.66 -18.67
CA GLN A 108 2.77 -14.75 -19.70
C GLN A 108 1.69 -13.81 -20.28
N PRO A 109 0.46 -14.27 -20.57
CA PRO A 109 -0.58 -13.40 -21.11
C PRO A 109 -1.01 -12.26 -20.18
N PHE A 110 -0.76 -12.36 -18.87
CA PHE A 110 -1.21 -11.40 -17.85
C PHE A 110 -0.09 -10.50 -17.34
N THR A 111 1.05 -10.47 -18.03
CA THR A 111 2.25 -9.77 -17.55
C THR A 111 1.98 -8.29 -17.38
N ALA A 112 1.28 -7.66 -18.31
CA ALA A 112 0.99 -6.22 -18.26
C ALA A 112 0.11 -5.85 -17.06
N GLU A 113 -0.98 -6.60 -16.86
CA GLU A 113 -1.91 -6.43 -15.75
C GLU A 113 -1.24 -6.72 -14.40
N HIS A 114 -0.38 -7.75 -14.34
CA HIS A 114 0.39 -8.07 -13.15
C HIS A 114 1.38 -6.97 -12.78
N GLU A 115 2.15 -6.45 -13.74
CA GLU A 115 3.08 -5.33 -13.52
C GLU A 115 2.34 -4.06 -13.05
N ARG A 116 1.13 -3.81 -13.57
CA ARG A 116 0.28 -2.71 -13.09
C ARG A 116 -0.10 -2.87 -11.62
N VAL A 117 -0.50 -4.07 -11.19
CA VAL A 117 -0.77 -4.38 -9.77
C VAL A 117 0.49 -4.15 -8.92
N LEU A 118 1.65 -4.65 -9.36
CA LEU A 118 2.91 -4.46 -8.63
C LEU A 118 3.28 -2.98 -8.49
N SER A 119 3.09 -2.19 -9.54
CA SER A 119 3.34 -0.75 -9.54
C SER A 119 2.41 -0.02 -8.57
N ALA A 120 1.11 -0.33 -8.59
CA ALA A 120 0.12 0.25 -7.68
C ALA A 120 0.40 -0.13 -6.21
N THR A 121 0.71 -1.40 -5.94
CA THR A 121 1.11 -1.86 -4.59
C THR A 121 2.39 -1.17 -4.12
N ALA A 122 3.37 -0.97 -4.99
CA ALA A 122 4.60 -0.27 -4.64
C ALA A 122 4.34 1.22 -4.32
N ALA A 123 3.44 1.88 -5.06
CA ALA A 123 3.05 3.27 -4.82
C ALA A 123 2.39 3.46 -3.44
N LEU A 124 1.56 2.51 -2.99
CA LEU A 124 0.97 2.54 -1.65
C LEU A 124 2.01 2.41 -0.53
N ARG A 125 3.09 1.65 -0.76
CA ARG A 125 4.17 1.49 0.22
C ARG A 125 5.16 2.66 0.24
N ALA A 126 5.19 3.46 -0.81
CA ALA A 126 6.14 4.56 -0.93
C ALA A 126 5.71 5.76 -0.09
N ASP A 127 6.70 6.47 0.47
CA ASP A 127 6.47 7.76 1.10
C ASP A 127 6.10 8.80 0.05
N LEU A 128 4.99 9.51 0.25
CA LEU A 128 4.64 10.65 -0.60
C LEU A 128 5.49 11.87 -0.25
N ALA A 129 5.76 12.74 -1.22
CA ALA A 129 6.47 13.99 -0.95
C ALA A 129 5.66 14.92 -0.03
N SER A 130 4.33 14.93 -0.19
CA SER A 130 3.39 15.63 0.70
C SER A 130 3.40 15.10 2.13
N GLU A 131 3.91 13.88 2.35
CA GLU A 131 4.05 13.25 3.66
C GLU A 131 5.49 13.36 4.22
N ARG A 132 6.35 14.21 3.65
CA ARG A 132 7.75 14.37 4.05
C ARG A 132 8.10 15.74 4.66
N ASP A 133 7.38 16.81 4.30
CA ASP A 133 7.72 18.16 4.76
C ASP A 133 6.74 18.68 5.84
N LEU A 134 7.27 18.84 7.06
CA LEU A 134 6.85 19.94 7.94
C LEU A 134 7.75 21.14 7.60
N PRO A 135 7.21 22.35 7.35
CA PRO A 135 8.07 23.53 7.36
C PRO A 135 8.72 23.66 8.75
N PRO A 136 10.02 24.01 8.85
CA PRO A 136 10.59 24.38 10.14
C PRO A 136 9.85 25.62 10.64
N ASP A 137 9.39 25.58 11.89
CA ASP A 137 8.80 26.74 12.56
C ASP A 137 9.73 27.96 12.42
N GLU A 138 9.25 29.03 11.80
CA GLU A 138 9.89 30.36 11.76
C GLU A 138 9.71 31.13 13.08
#